data_AF-A0A2T6DFE1-F1
#
_entry.id   AF-A0A2T6DFE1-F1
#
_cell.length_a   1.000
_cell.length_b   1.000
_cell.length_c   1.000
_cell.angle_alpha   90.00
_cell.angle_beta   90.00
_cell.angle_gamma   90.00
#
_symmetry.space_group_name_H-M   'P 1'
#
loop_
_entity.id
_entity.type
_entity.pdbx_description
1 polymer ?
#
loop_
_entity_poly.entity_id
_entity_poly.type
_entity_poly.pdbx_seq_one_letter_code
_entity_poly.pdbx_strand_id
1 'polypeptide(L)'
;MKTSTLVLGISLVANAGIVTAIALRPSLAPESVQAAIGLAPTTPVAKPAPAAKAPRPAPTAGLWDKLRAADLPTLITRLRAAGLSNEVIRAVVSAELDAQFAPQFEALSARLWPAEYWKGSVLMAGSALLGELESLYRERAALQRSLWKELPRANDDVNAAQRRRFGNMPAAKVEMVERIEDDYRDMERQLRAAMGQITLPEDEARLALLERERKADLAAVLSPEELADFELRSSPVVAQLRTTLTVMDATEAELRTIYGVLAPMQSVLYPRNGDAEIYRRRQEAQTQAGEQLKAALGEARYAEYVRANDREYQQLYRLVSSGECTLSAANEAFALRDKITAESQAIGANTELNAEAKRAALQALAQNAQLQYATLLGEKVSARFVNSLGWLNGIKGGAAVTVRPEGGVIYRSIQSPRR
;
A
#
# COMPACT_ATOMS: atom_id res chain seq x y z
N MET A 1 13.47 -21.36 -34.38
CA MET A 1 13.71 -21.76 -32.96
C MET A 1 14.05 -23.25 -32.79
N LYS A 2 14.80 -23.92 -33.69
CA LYS A 2 15.13 -25.37 -33.56
C LYS A 2 16.63 -25.68 -33.43
N THR A 3 17.52 -24.72 -33.69
CA THR A 3 18.97 -24.89 -33.64
C THR A 3 19.58 -24.61 -32.26
N SER A 4 19.04 -23.66 -31.49
CA SER A 4 19.55 -23.36 -30.12
C SER A 4 19.32 -24.48 -29.11
N THR A 5 18.23 -25.24 -29.23
CA THR A 5 17.91 -26.34 -28.29
C THR A 5 18.87 -27.51 -28.44
N LEU A 6 19.42 -27.72 -29.65
CA LEU A 6 20.33 -28.82 -29.95
C LEU A 6 21.76 -28.52 -29.46
N VAL A 7 22.18 -27.26 -29.49
CA VAL A 7 23.49 -26.81 -28.95
C VAL A 7 23.51 -26.87 -27.41
N LEU A 8 22.40 -26.51 -26.75
CA LEU A 8 22.26 -26.63 -25.30
C LEU A 8 22.23 -28.10 -24.85
N GLY A 9 21.55 -28.97 -25.59
CA GLY A 9 21.52 -30.41 -25.30
C GLY A 9 22.90 -31.08 -25.37
N ILE A 10 23.71 -30.73 -26.37
CA ILE A 10 25.07 -31.29 -26.55
C ILE A 10 26.02 -30.79 -25.44
N SER A 11 25.91 -29.52 -25.04
CA SER A 11 26.72 -28.94 -23.95
C SER A 11 26.44 -29.61 -22.60
N LEU A 12 25.18 -29.95 -22.33
CA LEU A 12 24.79 -30.55 -21.05
C LEU A 12 25.30 -31.99 -20.91
N VAL A 13 25.27 -32.77 -22.01
CA VAL A 13 25.81 -34.14 -22.04
C VAL A 13 27.33 -34.15 -21.93
N ALA A 14 28.03 -33.20 -22.57
CA ALA A 14 29.49 -33.10 -22.47
C ALA A 14 29.96 -32.75 -21.05
N ASN A 15 29.29 -31.81 -20.38
CA ASN A 15 29.62 -31.44 -19.00
C ASN A 15 29.30 -32.56 -17.99
N ALA A 16 28.21 -33.30 -18.19
CA ALA A 16 27.88 -34.47 -17.36
C ALA A 16 28.92 -35.60 -17.51
N GLY A 17 29.45 -35.82 -18.72
CA GLY A 17 30.50 -36.80 -18.97
C GLY A 17 31.81 -36.49 -18.25
N ILE A 18 32.22 -35.21 -18.22
CA ILE A 18 33.44 -34.76 -17.54
C ILE A 18 33.34 -34.95 -16.03
N VAL A 19 32.20 -34.61 -15.43
CA VAL A 19 31.95 -34.79 -13.99
C VAL A 19 31.97 -36.28 -13.60
N THR A 20 31.36 -37.13 -14.43
CA THR A 20 31.29 -38.58 -14.19
C THR A 20 32.69 -39.23 -14.32
N ALA A 21 33.51 -38.80 -15.27
CA ALA A 21 34.89 -39.28 -15.43
C ALA A 21 35.79 -38.89 -14.25
N ILE A 22 35.63 -37.67 -13.72
CA ILE A 22 36.36 -37.19 -12.53
C ILE A 22 35.94 -37.95 -11.26
N ALA A 23 34.65 -38.30 -11.13
CA ALA A 23 34.14 -39.08 -10.00
C ALA A 23 34.65 -40.54 -10.01
N LEU A 24 34.77 -41.16 -11.18
CA LEU A 24 35.23 -42.56 -11.32
C LEU A 24 36.75 -42.72 -11.28
N ARG A 25 37.51 -41.67 -11.66
CA ARG A 25 38.99 -41.66 -11.65
C ARG A 25 39.52 -40.31 -11.16
N PRO A 26 39.59 -40.10 -9.84
CA PRO A 26 39.96 -38.81 -9.23
C PRO A 26 41.36 -38.31 -9.63
N SER A 27 42.26 -39.21 -10.02
CA SER A 27 43.62 -38.90 -10.48
C SER A 27 43.68 -38.18 -11.83
N LEU A 28 42.56 -38.13 -12.59
CA LEU A 28 42.45 -37.36 -13.84
C LEU A 28 42.02 -35.90 -13.60
N ALA A 29 41.67 -35.53 -12.36
CA ALA A 29 41.31 -34.16 -12.02
C ALA A 29 42.55 -33.24 -11.99
N PRO A 30 42.44 -31.97 -12.42
CA PRO A 30 43.51 -30.97 -12.27
C PRO A 30 43.92 -30.80 -10.79
N GLU A 31 45.20 -30.48 -10.53
CA GLU A 31 45.74 -30.33 -9.16
C GLU A 31 44.95 -29.34 -8.29
N SER A 32 44.40 -28.28 -8.89
CA SER A 32 43.56 -27.30 -8.20
C SER A 32 42.25 -27.90 -7.67
N VAL A 33 41.72 -28.92 -8.34
CA VAL A 33 40.52 -29.65 -7.91
C VAL A 33 40.89 -30.67 -6.85
N GLN A 34 42.00 -31.40 -7.00
CA GLN A 34 42.47 -32.38 -6.00
C GLN A 34 42.78 -31.75 -4.64
N ALA A 35 43.31 -30.52 -4.63
CA ALA A 35 43.54 -29.74 -3.42
C ALA A 35 42.23 -29.32 -2.70
N ALA A 36 41.16 -29.06 -3.46
CA ALA A 36 39.87 -28.65 -2.91
C ALA A 36 39.07 -29.79 -2.26
N ILE A 37 39.30 -31.03 -2.71
CA ILE A 37 38.64 -32.25 -2.18
C ILE A 37 39.51 -33.02 -1.17
N GLY A 38 40.67 -32.46 -0.77
CA GLY A 38 41.48 -32.99 0.33
C GLY A 38 42.22 -34.31 0.06
N LEU A 39 42.46 -34.65 -1.21
CA LEU A 39 43.14 -35.89 -1.63
C LEU A 39 44.66 -35.73 -1.79
N ALA A 40 45.22 -34.55 -1.53
CA ALA A 40 46.68 -34.33 -1.61
C ALA A 40 47.41 -34.95 -0.41
N PRO A 41 48.55 -35.65 -0.60
CA PRO A 41 49.35 -36.18 0.49
C PRO A 41 49.90 -35.02 1.33
N THR A 42 49.47 -34.95 2.59
CA THR A 42 49.94 -33.96 3.55
C THR A 42 51.35 -34.31 4.01
N THR A 43 52.32 -33.44 3.70
CA THR A 43 53.62 -33.45 4.35
C THR A 43 53.45 -33.13 5.84
N PRO A 44 54.12 -33.83 6.77
CA PRO A 44 53.98 -33.55 8.20
C PRO A 44 54.71 -32.24 8.53
N VAL A 45 53.96 -31.19 8.83
CA VAL A 45 54.49 -29.95 9.41
C VAL A 45 54.81 -30.20 10.88
N ALA A 46 56.06 -29.96 11.26
CA ALA A 46 56.55 -30.09 12.62
C ALA A 46 55.74 -29.25 13.62
N LYS A 47 55.41 -29.88 14.75
CA LYS A 47 54.65 -29.32 15.87
C LYS A 47 55.33 -28.06 16.42
N PRO A 48 54.71 -26.86 16.39
CA PRO A 48 55.24 -25.71 17.08
C PRO A 48 55.13 -25.90 18.60
N ALA A 49 56.17 -25.52 19.34
CA ALA A 49 56.18 -25.51 20.80
C ALA A 49 55.00 -24.66 21.34
N PRO A 50 54.43 -25.00 22.52
CA PRO A 50 53.25 -24.32 23.02
C PRO A 50 53.60 -22.87 23.40
N ALA A 51 53.16 -21.92 22.56
CA ALA A 51 53.14 -20.52 22.91
C ALA A 51 52.26 -20.32 24.13
N ALA A 52 52.80 -19.64 25.16
CA ALA A 52 52.05 -19.26 26.35
C ALA A 52 50.75 -18.56 25.94
N LYS A 53 49.61 -19.05 26.44
CA LYS A 53 48.31 -18.41 26.24
C LYS A 53 48.37 -17.01 26.86
N ALA A 54 48.46 -15.98 26.02
CA ALA A 54 48.08 -14.63 26.43
C ALA A 54 46.62 -14.68 26.94
N PRO A 55 46.30 -14.03 28.07
CA PRO A 55 44.95 -14.04 28.61
C PRO A 55 44.00 -13.44 27.57
N ARG A 56 42.96 -14.20 27.20
CA ARG A 56 41.86 -13.72 26.39
C ARG A 56 41.13 -12.66 27.24
N PRO A 57 41.02 -11.39 26.79
CA PRO A 57 40.30 -10.39 27.57
C PRO A 57 38.85 -10.88 27.76
N ALA A 58 38.40 -10.87 29.02
CA ALA A 58 37.03 -11.22 29.36
C ALA A 58 36.05 -10.34 28.56
N PRO A 59 34.85 -10.84 28.19
CA PRO A 59 33.81 -9.97 27.67
C PRO A 59 33.58 -8.87 28.71
N THR A 60 33.77 -7.63 28.28
CA THR A 60 33.70 -6.45 29.14
C THR A 60 32.25 -6.20 29.55
N ALA A 61 31.77 -6.97 30.53
CA ALA A 61 30.51 -6.70 31.20
C ALA A 61 30.53 -5.25 31.72
N GLY A 62 29.57 -4.44 31.29
CA GLY A 62 29.47 -3.01 31.63
C GLY A 62 30.26 -2.04 30.73
N LEU A 63 30.93 -2.49 29.65
CA LEU A 63 31.51 -1.55 28.66
C LEU A 63 30.41 -0.74 27.97
N TRP A 64 29.31 -1.38 27.61
CA TRP A 64 28.18 -0.72 26.98
C TRP A 64 27.53 0.32 27.90
N ASP A 65 27.46 0.06 29.20
CA ASP A 65 26.93 1.03 30.17
C ASP A 65 27.82 2.28 30.29
N LYS A 66 29.15 2.13 30.10
CA LYS A 66 30.10 3.24 30.08
C LYS A 66 30.11 4.02 28.76
N LEU A 67 29.75 3.36 27.65
CA LEU A 67 29.70 3.96 26.32
C LEU A 67 28.37 4.63 26.01
N ARG A 68 27.26 4.17 26.63
CA ARG A 68 25.93 4.74 26.44
C ARG A 68 25.92 6.20 26.88
N ALA A 69 25.31 7.07 26.08
CA ALA A 69 25.09 8.47 26.40
C ALA A 69 23.62 8.83 26.15
N ALA A 70 23.13 9.87 26.81
CA ALA A 70 21.74 10.32 26.66
C ALA A 70 21.48 11.01 25.32
N ASP A 71 22.52 11.60 24.70
CA ASP A 71 22.46 12.30 23.42
C ASP A 71 23.42 11.69 22.39
N LEU A 72 22.99 11.69 21.12
CA LEU A 72 23.72 11.08 20.01
C LEU A 72 25.11 11.72 19.76
N PRO A 73 25.32 13.04 19.87
CA PRO A 73 26.66 13.64 19.74
C PRO A 73 27.66 13.19 20.83
N THR A 74 27.21 13.09 22.08
CA THR A 74 28.05 12.57 23.17
C THR A 74 28.35 11.08 22.97
N LEU A 75 27.38 10.31 22.47
CA LEU A 75 27.58 8.91 22.10
C LEU A 75 28.68 8.79 21.03
N ILE A 76 28.63 9.60 19.97
CA ILE A 76 29.67 9.64 18.93
C ILE A 76 31.05 9.91 19.55
N THR A 77 31.15 10.90 20.42
CA THR A 77 32.41 11.28 21.08
C THR A 77 32.98 10.14 21.93
N ARG A 78 32.14 9.45 22.71
CA ARG A 78 32.56 8.31 23.54
C ARG A 78 33.00 7.12 22.70
N LEU A 79 32.25 6.82 21.63
CA LEU A 79 32.60 5.71 20.75
C LEU A 79 33.90 5.98 19.97
N ARG A 80 34.18 7.24 19.60
CA ARG A 80 35.49 7.64 19.05
C ARG A 80 36.62 7.51 20.06
N ALA A 81 36.41 7.98 21.29
CA ALA A 81 37.40 7.86 22.36
C ALA A 81 37.73 6.40 22.70
N ALA A 82 36.77 5.49 22.46
CA ALA A 82 36.95 4.05 22.57
C ALA A 82 37.67 3.40 21.36
N GLY A 83 38.03 4.17 20.33
CA GLY A 83 38.77 3.70 19.16
C GLY A 83 37.94 2.92 18.14
N LEU A 84 36.60 3.05 18.17
CA LEU A 84 35.72 2.37 17.21
C LEU A 84 35.79 3.02 15.83
N SER A 85 35.69 2.22 14.77
CA SER A 85 35.69 2.73 13.40
C SER A 85 34.43 3.54 13.10
N ASN A 86 34.53 4.51 12.18
CA ASN A 86 33.39 5.34 11.79
C ASN A 86 32.19 4.52 11.27
N GLU A 87 32.41 3.33 10.69
CA GLU A 87 31.33 2.44 10.27
C GLU A 87 30.56 1.86 11.45
N VAL A 88 31.27 1.39 12.47
CA VAL A 88 30.66 0.84 13.70
C VAL A 88 29.94 1.95 14.45
N ILE A 89 30.55 3.15 14.55
CA ILE A 89 29.91 4.31 15.16
C ILE A 89 28.61 4.65 14.42
N ARG A 90 28.62 4.68 13.09
CA ARG A 90 27.41 4.96 12.29
C ARG A 90 26.34 3.89 12.49
N ALA A 91 26.70 2.61 12.55
CA ALA A 91 25.73 1.54 12.78
C ALA A 91 25.06 1.67 14.16
N VAL A 92 25.85 1.90 15.21
CA VAL A 92 25.35 2.08 16.58
C VAL A 92 24.48 3.33 16.69
N VAL A 93 24.94 4.45 16.15
CA VAL A 93 24.20 5.73 16.18
C VAL A 93 22.93 5.69 15.34
N SER A 94 22.93 4.97 14.22
CA SER A 94 21.72 4.75 13.42
C SER A 94 20.69 3.90 14.17
N ALA A 95 21.12 2.83 14.85
CA ALA A 95 20.22 2.01 15.66
C ALA A 95 19.62 2.80 16.84
N GLU A 96 20.43 3.63 17.50
CA GLU A 96 19.97 4.49 18.59
C GLU A 96 19.01 5.59 18.10
N LEU A 97 19.31 6.19 16.94
CA LEU A 97 18.41 7.16 16.29
C LEU A 97 17.06 6.50 15.93
N ASP A 98 17.08 5.29 15.41
CA ASP A 98 15.85 4.56 15.10
C ASP A 98 15.05 4.25 16.37
N ALA A 99 15.73 3.83 17.44
CA ALA A 99 15.11 3.59 18.74
C ALA A 99 14.51 4.87 19.36
N GLN A 100 15.14 6.03 19.19
CA GLN A 100 14.61 7.31 19.69
C GLN A 100 13.30 7.72 19.00
N PHE A 101 13.19 7.50 17.69
CA PHE A 101 12.01 7.88 16.91
C PHE A 101 10.93 6.78 16.87
N ALA A 102 11.27 5.52 17.21
CA ALA A 102 10.33 4.39 17.13
C ALA A 102 9.02 4.62 17.90
N PRO A 103 9.00 5.10 19.16
CA PRO A 103 7.75 5.33 19.89
C PRO A 103 6.84 6.37 19.22
N GLN A 104 7.44 7.41 18.61
CA GLN A 104 6.68 8.46 17.91
C GLN A 104 6.09 7.92 16.61
N PHE A 105 6.85 7.13 15.85
CA PHE A 105 6.35 6.44 14.67
C PHE A 105 5.26 5.44 15.01
N GLU A 106 5.42 4.64 16.07
CA GLU A 106 4.43 3.66 16.52
C GLU A 106 3.14 4.34 16.99
N ALA A 107 3.23 5.39 17.82
CA ALA A 107 2.07 6.14 18.28
C ALA A 107 1.30 6.79 17.12
N LEU A 108 2.02 7.33 16.13
CA LEU A 108 1.41 7.94 14.96
C LEU A 108 0.82 6.88 14.01
N SER A 109 1.53 5.75 13.84
CA SER A 109 1.10 4.60 13.07
C SER A 109 -0.18 3.99 13.63
N ALA A 110 -0.28 3.80 14.95
CA ALA A 110 -1.48 3.28 15.60
C ALA A 110 -2.71 4.17 15.41
N ARG A 111 -2.51 5.49 15.27
CA ARG A 111 -3.59 6.44 14.96
C ARG A 111 -3.97 6.45 13.48
N LEU A 112 -3.00 6.22 12.60
CA LEU A 112 -3.22 6.18 11.16
C LEU A 112 -3.84 4.86 10.73
N TRP A 113 -3.32 3.73 11.20
CA TRP A 113 -3.76 2.39 10.82
C TRP A 113 -4.40 1.69 12.02
N PRO A 114 -5.74 1.57 12.06
CA PRO A 114 -6.42 0.80 13.09
C PRO A 114 -5.88 -0.64 13.16
N ALA A 115 -5.94 -1.25 14.34
CA ALA A 115 -5.53 -2.64 14.51
C ALA A 115 -6.41 -3.61 13.70
N GLU A 116 -7.67 -3.23 13.45
CA GLU A 116 -8.61 -3.97 12.61
C GLU A 116 -8.20 -3.86 11.13
N TYR A 117 -7.65 -4.93 10.56
CA TYR A 117 -7.10 -4.93 9.19
C TYR A 117 -8.09 -4.53 8.09
N TRP A 118 -9.39 -4.66 8.35
CA TRP A 118 -10.47 -4.31 7.40
C TRP A 118 -10.95 -2.87 7.52
N LYS A 119 -10.49 -2.13 8.54
CA LYS A 119 -10.72 -0.69 8.64
C LYS A 119 -9.55 0.04 7.99
N GLY A 120 -9.88 0.96 7.10
CA GLY A 120 -8.93 1.90 6.54
C GLY A 120 -8.84 3.17 7.38
N SER A 121 -7.73 3.86 7.23
CA SER A 121 -7.61 5.24 7.67
C SER A 121 -8.45 6.14 6.75
N VAL A 122 -9.59 6.64 7.23
CA VAL A 122 -10.39 7.64 6.49
C VAL A 122 -9.63 8.98 6.37
N LEU A 123 -8.57 9.14 7.16
CA LEU A 123 -7.72 10.32 7.26
C LEU A 123 -6.63 10.39 6.16
N MET A 124 -6.42 9.38 5.33
CA MET A 124 -5.27 9.35 4.39
C MET A 124 -5.33 10.37 3.24
N ALA A 125 -6.49 10.98 2.97
CA ALA A 125 -6.60 12.04 1.97
C ALA A 125 -6.56 13.42 2.66
N GLY A 126 -5.35 13.98 2.83
CA GLY A 126 -5.13 15.37 3.27
C GLY A 126 -5.16 15.61 4.78
N SER A 127 -4.95 14.58 5.62
CA SER A 127 -4.90 14.78 7.07
C SER A 127 -3.65 15.51 7.55
N ALA A 128 -3.83 16.32 8.60
CA ALA A 128 -2.73 16.88 9.39
C ALA A 128 -1.78 15.79 9.91
N LEU A 129 -2.29 14.57 10.16
CA LEU A 129 -1.51 13.41 10.61
C LEU A 129 -0.49 12.92 9.58
N LEU A 130 -0.79 12.98 8.28
CA LEU A 130 0.22 12.72 7.26
C LEU A 130 1.30 13.82 7.25
N GLY A 131 0.90 15.08 7.49
CA GLY A 131 1.83 16.18 7.68
C GLY A 131 2.72 15.99 8.92
N GLU A 132 2.17 15.50 10.02
CA GLU A 132 2.90 15.10 11.23
C GLU A 132 3.90 13.97 10.91
N LEU A 133 3.46 12.92 10.20
CA LEU A 133 4.33 11.82 9.75
C LEU A 133 5.50 12.33 8.88
N GLU A 134 5.19 13.18 7.89
CA GLU A 134 6.20 13.79 7.03
C GLU A 134 7.15 14.69 7.82
N SER A 135 6.65 15.45 8.80
CA SER A 135 7.48 16.28 9.67
C SER A 135 8.44 15.43 10.50
N LEU A 136 7.96 14.30 11.04
CA LEU A 136 8.76 13.35 11.80
C LEU A 136 9.85 12.71 10.93
N TYR A 137 9.53 12.34 9.68
CA TYR A 137 10.53 11.91 8.71
C TYR A 137 11.56 12.99 8.40
N ARG A 138 11.13 14.25 8.23
CA ARG A 138 12.03 15.39 7.98
C ARG A 138 12.96 15.67 9.17
N GLU A 139 12.43 15.61 10.39
CA GLU A 139 13.18 15.81 11.63
C GLU A 139 14.24 14.72 11.81
N ARG A 140 13.85 13.44 11.70
CA ARG A 140 14.80 12.32 11.69
C ARG A 140 15.87 12.52 10.63
N ALA A 141 15.49 12.84 9.39
CA ALA A 141 16.45 13.05 8.30
C ALA A 141 17.37 14.27 8.52
N ALA A 142 16.91 15.32 9.21
CA ALA A 142 17.73 16.48 9.55
C ALA A 142 18.77 16.16 10.62
N LEU A 143 18.36 15.49 11.71
CA LEU A 143 19.24 15.04 12.78
C LEU A 143 20.26 14.02 12.27
N GLN A 144 19.80 13.09 11.44
CA GLN A 144 20.66 12.12 10.79
C GLN A 144 21.74 12.79 9.92
N ARG A 145 21.35 13.81 9.13
CA ARG A 145 22.30 14.60 8.33
C ARG A 145 23.29 15.38 9.18
N SER A 146 22.89 15.95 10.32
CA SER A 146 23.83 16.67 11.20
C SER A 146 24.86 15.72 11.80
N LEU A 147 24.43 14.56 12.32
CA LEU A 147 25.32 13.54 12.89
C LEU A 147 26.34 13.02 11.86
N TRP A 148 25.94 12.89 10.59
CA TRP A 148 26.84 12.43 9.53
C TRP A 148 27.77 13.49 8.95
N LYS A 149 27.53 14.78 9.20
CA LYS A 149 28.54 15.82 8.93
C LYS A 149 29.74 15.64 9.83
N GLU A 150 29.51 15.25 11.07
CA GLU A 150 30.56 15.01 12.04
C GLU A 150 31.25 13.67 11.82
N LEU A 151 30.55 12.68 11.24
CA LEU A 151 31.07 11.36 10.84
C LEU A 151 31.16 11.22 9.32
N PRO A 152 32.07 11.96 8.65
CA PRO A 152 32.29 11.78 7.22
C PRO A 152 32.64 10.32 6.96
N ARG A 153 32.14 9.79 5.83
CA ARG A 153 32.65 8.50 5.35
C ARG A 153 34.14 8.65 5.13
N ALA A 154 34.93 7.70 5.61
CA ALA A 154 36.31 7.61 5.15
C ALA A 154 36.25 7.41 3.63
N ASN A 155 36.96 8.25 2.86
CA ASN A 155 36.91 8.21 1.41
C ASN A 155 37.65 7.00 0.81
N ASP A 156 38.18 6.11 1.64
CA ASP A 156 38.70 4.81 1.23
C ASP A 156 37.97 3.72 2.02
N ASP A 157 36.94 3.15 1.37
CA ASP A 157 36.39 1.79 1.52
C ASP A 157 34.89 1.78 1.20
N VAL A 158 34.60 1.73 -0.11
CA VAL A 158 33.27 1.38 -0.63
C VAL A 158 33.09 -0.14 -0.47
N ASN A 159 32.59 -0.61 0.68
CA ASN A 159 32.25 -2.04 0.81
C ASN A 159 31.25 -2.43 1.93
N ALA A 160 30.86 -1.53 2.85
CA ALA A 160 29.98 -1.90 3.97
C ALA A 160 28.48 -2.01 3.62
N ALA A 161 28.03 -1.45 2.50
CA ALA A 161 26.66 -1.63 2.02
C ALA A 161 26.46 -2.99 1.33
N GLN A 162 27.45 -3.48 0.60
CA GLN A 162 27.44 -4.77 -0.09
C GLN A 162 27.60 -5.95 0.88
N ARG A 163 28.43 -5.83 1.93
CA ARG A 163 28.59 -6.87 2.98
C ARG A 163 27.31 -7.13 3.78
N ARG A 164 26.47 -6.12 3.98
CA ARG A 164 25.18 -6.25 4.68
C ARG A 164 24.15 -7.06 3.90
N ARG A 165 24.27 -7.12 2.57
CA ARG A 165 23.28 -7.74 1.68
C ARG A 165 23.69 -9.15 1.25
N PHE A 166 25.00 -9.47 1.18
CA PHE A 166 25.48 -10.75 0.64
C PHE A 166 26.47 -11.53 1.54
N GLY A 167 26.81 -11.02 2.72
CA GLY A 167 27.76 -11.67 3.64
C GLY A 167 29.19 -11.76 3.08
N ASN A 168 29.99 -12.72 3.58
CA ASN A 168 31.40 -12.92 3.23
C ASN A 168 31.59 -13.71 1.92
N MET A 169 30.94 -13.28 0.83
CA MET A 169 31.10 -13.90 -0.49
C MET A 169 32.09 -13.12 -1.37
N PRO A 170 32.89 -13.79 -2.23
CA PRO A 170 33.78 -13.10 -3.18
C PRO A 170 32.99 -12.19 -4.13
N ALA A 171 33.55 -11.02 -4.48
CA ALA A 171 32.87 -9.97 -5.27
C ALA A 171 32.22 -10.48 -6.57
N ALA A 172 32.86 -11.43 -7.28
CA ALA A 172 32.33 -12.03 -8.50
C ALA A 172 31.03 -12.83 -8.30
N LYS A 173 30.76 -13.36 -7.09
CA LYS A 173 29.50 -14.04 -6.77
C LYS A 173 28.39 -13.05 -6.39
N VAL A 174 28.73 -11.92 -5.78
CA VAL A 174 27.79 -10.85 -5.43
C VAL A 174 27.19 -10.22 -6.70
N GLU A 175 28.04 -9.92 -7.68
CA GLU A 175 27.63 -9.42 -9.00
C GLU A 175 26.77 -10.43 -9.79
N MET A 176 26.91 -11.73 -9.50
CA MET A 176 26.08 -12.79 -10.09
C MET A 176 24.67 -12.83 -9.47
N VAL A 177 24.55 -12.59 -8.17
CA VAL A 177 23.26 -12.62 -7.44
C VAL A 177 22.46 -11.34 -7.68
N GLU A 178 23.10 -10.16 -7.70
CA GLU A 178 22.42 -8.91 -8.06
C GLU A 178 21.84 -8.97 -9.48
N ARG A 179 22.61 -9.51 -10.44
CA ARG A 179 22.15 -9.72 -11.81
C ARG A 179 20.92 -10.64 -11.91
N ILE A 180 20.83 -11.68 -11.08
CA ILE A 180 19.66 -12.58 -11.04
C ILE A 180 18.43 -11.88 -10.45
N GLU A 181 18.56 -11.12 -9.36
CA GLU A 181 17.43 -10.37 -8.80
C GLU A 181 16.95 -9.24 -9.71
N ASP A 182 17.88 -8.56 -10.37
CA ASP A 182 17.56 -7.52 -11.36
C ASP A 182 16.90 -8.15 -12.59
N ASP A 183 17.33 -9.33 -13.06
CA ASP A 183 16.71 -10.06 -14.17
C ASP A 183 15.25 -10.46 -13.87
N TYR A 184 14.94 -10.93 -12.66
CA TYR A 184 13.56 -11.31 -12.30
C TYR A 184 12.64 -10.10 -12.06
N ARG A 185 13.15 -9.03 -11.43
CA ARG A 185 12.42 -7.76 -11.35
C ARG A 185 12.22 -7.15 -12.73
N ASP A 186 13.19 -7.31 -13.63
CA ASP A 186 13.06 -6.90 -15.02
C ASP A 186 12.10 -7.79 -15.77
N MET A 187 12.02 -9.10 -15.54
CA MET A 187 10.97 -9.95 -16.13
C MET A 187 9.56 -9.56 -15.67
N GLU A 188 9.38 -9.23 -14.40
CA GLU A 188 8.09 -8.79 -13.86
C GLU A 188 7.68 -7.41 -14.40
N ARG A 189 8.65 -6.48 -14.48
CA ARG A 189 8.49 -5.20 -15.15
C ARG A 189 8.28 -5.35 -16.65
N GLN A 190 8.98 -6.27 -17.31
CA GLN A 190 8.88 -6.54 -18.75
C GLN A 190 7.56 -7.20 -19.08
N LEU A 191 7.03 -8.09 -18.24
CA LEU A 191 5.69 -8.63 -18.42
C LEU A 191 4.66 -7.52 -18.26
N ARG A 192 4.78 -6.65 -17.24
CA ARG A 192 3.92 -5.46 -17.09
C ARG A 192 4.09 -4.40 -18.17
N ALA A 193 5.28 -4.23 -18.72
CA ALA A 193 5.57 -3.30 -19.81
C ALA A 193 5.16 -3.87 -21.18
N ALA A 194 5.27 -5.19 -21.37
CA ALA A 194 4.83 -5.90 -22.58
C ALA A 194 3.30 -5.97 -22.68
N MET A 195 2.60 -5.94 -21.53
CA MET A 195 1.14 -5.83 -21.46
C MET A 195 0.59 -4.47 -21.95
N GLY A 196 1.44 -3.52 -22.35
CA GLY A 196 1.03 -2.23 -22.91
C GLY A 196 0.01 -1.47 -22.04
N GLN A 197 -0.71 -0.51 -22.63
CA GLN A 197 -1.86 0.13 -21.97
C GLN A 197 -3.16 -0.69 -22.06
N ILE A 198 -3.19 -1.72 -22.91
CA ILE A 198 -4.36 -2.56 -23.18
C ILE A 198 -3.98 -4.01 -22.89
N THR A 199 -4.57 -4.59 -21.85
CA THR A 199 -4.37 -6.00 -21.51
C THR A 199 -5.06 -6.88 -22.56
N LEU A 200 -4.29 -7.75 -23.23
CA LEU A 200 -4.82 -8.72 -24.18
C LEU A 200 -5.38 -9.96 -23.46
N PRO A 201 -6.33 -10.71 -24.07
CA PRO A 201 -6.88 -11.94 -23.47
C PRO A 201 -5.82 -12.98 -23.11
N GLU A 202 -4.75 -13.09 -23.90
CA GLU A 202 -3.62 -13.99 -23.61
C GLU A 202 -2.83 -13.56 -22.37
N ASP A 203 -2.75 -12.25 -22.09
CA ASP A 203 -2.10 -11.72 -20.90
C ASP A 203 -2.98 -11.92 -19.65
N GLU A 204 -4.29 -11.82 -19.79
CA GLU A 204 -5.23 -12.21 -18.74
C GLU A 204 -5.12 -13.69 -18.39
N ALA A 205 -5.01 -14.57 -19.40
CA ALA A 205 -4.82 -16.01 -19.19
C ALA A 205 -3.49 -16.32 -18.49
N ARG A 206 -2.40 -15.61 -18.82
CA ARG A 206 -1.10 -15.75 -18.13
C ARG A 206 -1.16 -15.27 -16.69
N LEU A 207 -1.85 -14.16 -16.42
CA LEU A 207 -2.04 -13.67 -15.04
C LEU A 207 -2.92 -14.62 -14.22
N ALA A 208 -4.00 -15.15 -14.80
CA ALA A 208 -4.86 -16.12 -14.14
C ALA A 208 -4.10 -17.43 -13.83
N LEU A 209 -3.22 -17.88 -14.74
CA LEU A 209 -2.36 -19.03 -14.49
C LEU A 209 -1.40 -18.76 -13.33
N LEU A 210 -0.73 -17.60 -13.32
CA LEU A 210 0.18 -17.20 -12.26
C LEU A 210 -0.53 -17.10 -10.89
N GLU A 211 -1.74 -16.55 -10.84
CA GLU A 211 -2.54 -16.50 -9.61
C GLU A 211 -2.94 -17.90 -9.13
N ARG A 212 -3.26 -18.82 -10.05
CA ARG A 212 -3.61 -20.20 -9.72
C ARG A 212 -2.42 -20.97 -9.16
N GLU A 213 -1.24 -20.85 -9.77
CA GLU A 213 -0.01 -21.48 -9.29
C GLU A 213 0.36 -20.94 -7.92
N ARG A 214 0.33 -19.61 -7.73
CA ARG A 214 0.53 -18.98 -6.42
C ARG A 214 -0.44 -19.51 -5.36
N LYS A 215 -1.73 -19.69 -5.68
CA LYS A 215 -2.71 -20.24 -4.75
C LYS A 215 -2.43 -21.71 -4.40
N ALA A 216 -1.99 -22.50 -5.37
CA ALA A 216 -1.63 -23.90 -5.15
C ALA A 216 -0.41 -24.02 -4.21
N ASP A 217 0.61 -23.18 -4.42
CA ASP A 217 1.79 -23.14 -3.56
C ASP A 217 1.47 -22.66 -2.14
N LEU A 218 0.58 -21.66 -2.00
CA LEU A 218 0.11 -21.20 -0.69
C LEU A 218 -0.71 -22.27 0.04
N ALA A 219 -1.56 -23.02 -0.67
CA ALA A 219 -2.35 -24.11 -0.10
C ALA A 219 -1.49 -25.32 0.34
N ALA A 220 -0.28 -25.46 -0.19
CA ALA A 220 0.68 -26.48 0.25
C ALA A 220 1.37 -26.15 1.58
N VAL A 221 1.35 -24.88 1.99
CA VAL A 221 2.05 -24.38 3.19
C VAL A 221 1.09 -23.93 4.29
N LEU A 222 -0.06 -23.38 3.91
CA LEU A 222 -1.07 -22.85 4.83
C LEU A 222 -2.19 -23.87 5.05
N SER A 223 -2.72 -23.93 6.26
CA SER A 223 -3.99 -24.61 6.50
C SER A 223 -5.13 -23.96 5.69
N PRO A 224 -6.22 -24.69 5.41
CA PRO A 224 -7.37 -24.12 4.69
C PRO A 224 -7.94 -22.84 5.32
N GLU A 225 -7.91 -22.74 6.66
CA GLU A 225 -8.37 -21.56 7.39
C GLU A 225 -7.40 -20.39 7.22
N GLU A 226 -6.09 -20.61 7.33
CA GLU A 226 -5.07 -19.59 7.12
C GLU A 226 -5.05 -19.08 5.67
N LEU A 227 -5.27 -19.96 4.70
CA LEU A 227 -5.41 -19.58 3.31
C LEU A 227 -6.65 -18.70 3.09
N ALA A 228 -7.79 -19.07 3.68
CA ALA A 228 -9.01 -18.28 3.58
C ALA A 228 -8.86 -16.88 4.20
N ASP A 229 -8.21 -16.79 5.37
CA ASP A 229 -7.93 -15.52 6.01
C ASP A 229 -6.91 -14.68 5.24
N PHE A 230 -5.89 -15.32 4.66
CA PHE A 230 -4.94 -14.64 3.79
C PHE A 230 -5.61 -14.10 2.51
N GLU A 231 -6.46 -14.89 1.87
CA GLU A 231 -7.22 -14.48 0.69
C GLU A 231 -8.18 -13.32 1.00
N LEU A 232 -8.86 -13.37 2.14
CA LEU A 232 -9.70 -12.27 2.62
C LEU A 232 -8.88 -11.00 2.83
N ARG A 233 -7.77 -11.08 3.56
CA ARG A 233 -6.91 -9.92 3.91
C ARG A 233 -6.18 -9.32 2.71
N SER A 234 -5.83 -10.14 1.72
CA SER A 234 -5.13 -9.72 0.51
C SER A 234 -6.07 -9.40 -0.65
N SER A 235 -7.39 -9.56 -0.47
CA SER A 235 -8.36 -9.34 -1.53
C SER A 235 -8.44 -7.87 -1.97
N PRO A 236 -8.46 -7.59 -3.28
CA PRO A 236 -8.78 -6.27 -3.81
C PRO A 236 -10.16 -5.76 -3.36
N VAL A 237 -11.13 -6.65 -3.18
CA VAL A 237 -12.48 -6.30 -2.71
C VAL A 237 -12.41 -5.72 -1.31
N VAL A 238 -11.69 -6.36 -0.39
CA VAL A 238 -11.50 -5.84 0.98
C VAL A 238 -10.73 -4.53 0.97
N ALA A 239 -9.69 -4.42 0.13
CA ALA A 239 -8.95 -3.17 -0.03
C ALA A 239 -9.85 -2.00 -0.47
N GLN A 240 -10.80 -2.26 -1.38
CA GLN A 240 -11.78 -1.27 -1.84
C GLN A 240 -12.83 -0.94 -0.77
N LEU A 241 -13.24 -1.92 0.04
CA LEU A 241 -14.26 -1.77 1.08
C LEU A 241 -13.75 -1.09 2.35
N ARG A 242 -12.43 -1.02 2.57
CA ARG A 242 -11.85 -0.47 3.80
C ARG A 242 -12.42 0.86 4.25
N THR A 243 -12.62 1.80 3.32
CA THR A 243 -13.22 3.10 3.65
C THR A 243 -14.68 2.95 4.09
N THR A 244 -15.48 2.21 3.33
CA THR A 244 -16.89 1.95 3.63
C THR A 244 -17.04 1.26 4.98
N LEU A 245 -16.24 0.23 5.24
CA LEU A 245 -16.24 -0.52 6.49
C LEU A 245 -15.82 0.33 7.69
N THR A 246 -14.89 1.28 7.51
CA THR A 246 -14.58 2.24 8.57
C THR A 246 -15.74 3.20 8.83
N VAL A 247 -16.36 3.75 7.78
CA VAL A 247 -17.42 4.76 7.91
C VAL A 247 -18.70 4.20 8.54
N MET A 248 -19.03 2.93 8.28
CA MET A 248 -20.16 2.24 8.91
C MET A 248 -19.81 1.54 10.23
N ASP A 249 -18.57 1.72 10.72
CA ASP A 249 -18.02 1.04 11.89
C ASP A 249 -18.26 -0.49 11.87
N ALA A 250 -17.91 -1.14 10.76
CA ALA A 250 -18.21 -2.54 10.53
C ALA A 250 -17.41 -3.49 11.45
N THR A 251 -18.09 -4.53 11.92
CA THR A 251 -17.48 -5.68 12.60
C THR A 251 -16.82 -6.65 11.62
N GLU A 252 -15.98 -7.56 12.11
CA GLU A 252 -15.39 -8.60 11.26
C GLU A 252 -16.44 -9.55 10.67
N ALA A 253 -17.51 -9.84 11.41
CA ALA A 253 -18.62 -10.66 10.94
C ALA A 253 -19.36 -10.01 9.76
N GLU A 254 -19.53 -8.67 9.82
CA GLU A 254 -20.12 -7.90 8.72
C GLU A 254 -19.17 -7.84 7.52
N LEU A 255 -17.85 -7.68 7.74
CA LEU A 255 -16.86 -7.81 6.67
C LEU A 255 -16.99 -9.15 5.95
N ARG A 256 -17.00 -10.27 6.68
CA ARG A 256 -17.06 -11.61 6.08
C ARG A 256 -18.36 -11.82 5.30
N THR A 257 -19.47 -11.32 5.83
CA THR A 257 -20.77 -11.31 5.14
C THR A 257 -20.72 -10.51 3.84
N ILE A 258 -20.23 -9.25 3.90
CA ILE A 258 -20.14 -8.37 2.73
C ILE A 258 -19.19 -8.97 1.68
N TYR A 259 -18.04 -9.50 2.13
CA TYR A 259 -17.07 -10.16 1.26
C TYR A 259 -17.68 -11.38 0.56
N GLY A 260 -18.43 -12.22 1.26
CA GLY A 260 -19.08 -13.40 0.68
C GLY A 260 -20.05 -13.06 -0.46
N VAL A 261 -20.70 -11.91 -0.40
CA VAL A 261 -21.60 -11.42 -1.47
C VAL A 261 -20.81 -10.82 -2.64
N LEU A 262 -19.78 -10.01 -2.35
CA LEU A 262 -19.10 -9.21 -3.38
C LEU A 262 -17.96 -9.95 -4.08
N ALA A 263 -17.25 -10.85 -3.41
CA ALA A 263 -16.11 -11.56 -3.97
C ALA A 263 -16.45 -12.42 -5.21
N PRO A 264 -17.58 -13.16 -5.26
CA PRO A 264 -17.97 -13.92 -6.45
C PRO A 264 -18.24 -13.02 -7.67
N MET A 265 -18.65 -11.77 -7.43
CA MET A 265 -19.00 -10.79 -8.46
C MET A 265 -17.86 -9.82 -8.79
N GLN A 266 -16.66 -10.00 -8.20
CA GLN A 266 -15.59 -9.00 -8.26
C GLN A 266 -15.15 -8.63 -9.68
N SER A 267 -15.12 -9.60 -10.61
CA SER A 267 -14.71 -9.38 -12.00
C SER A 267 -15.71 -8.51 -12.78
N VAL A 268 -16.98 -8.57 -12.41
CA VAL A 268 -18.07 -7.79 -13.04
C VAL A 268 -18.26 -6.44 -12.35
N LEU A 269 -18.06 -6.39 -11.03
CA LEU A 269 -18.14 -5.16 -10.23
C LEU A 269 -16.92 -4.25 -10.43
N TYR A 270 -15.74 -4.84 -10.65
CA TYR A 270 -14.46 -4.15 -10.83
C TYR A 270 -13.70 -4.66 -12.08
N PRO A 271 -14.30 -4.55 -13.28
CA PRO A 271 -13.68 -4.95 -14.53
C PRO A 271 -12.43 -4.12 -14.80
N ARG A 272 -11.39 -4.79 -15.31
CA ARG A 272 -10.10 -4.18 -15.70
C ARG A 272 -10.23 -3.38 -17.01
N ASN A 273 -11.09 -3.82 -17.92
CA ASN A 273 -11.41 -3.17 -19.20
C ASN A 273 -12.92 -2.94 -19.29
N GLY A 274 -13.37 -1.86 -19.94
CA GLY A 274 -14.79 -1.52 -20.03
C GLY A 274 -15.30 -1.50 -21.48
N ASP A 275 -16.39 -2.23 -21.74
CA ASP A 275 -17.23 -2.09 -22.93
C ASP A 275 -18.70 -1.83 -22.53
N ALA A 276 -19.56 -1.48 -23.49
CA ALA A 276 -20.97 -1.18 -23.24
C ALA A 276 -21.74 -2.35 -22.58
N GLU A 277 -21.34 -3.59 -22.84
CA GLU A 277 -21.96 -4.79 -22.31
C GLU A 277 -21.56 -5.03 -20.84
N ILE A 278 -20.30 -4.77 -20.49
CA ILE A 278 -19.76 -4.79 -19.14
C ILE A 278 -20.47 -3.74 -18.27
N TYR A 279 -20.82 -2.57 -18.80
CA TYR A 279 -21.62 -1.59 -18.06
C TYR A 279 -23.00 -2.12 -17.67
N ARG A 280 -23.71 -2.80 -18.58
CA ARG A 280 -25.02 -3.40 -18.29
C ARG A 280 -24.89 -4.51 -17.24
N ARG A 281 -23.96 -5.45 -17.45
CA ARG A 281 -23.71 -6.56 -16.52
C ARG A 281 -23.30 -6.05 -15.14
N ARG A 282 -22.53 -4.97 -15.07
CA ARG A 282 -22.16 -4.31 -13.82
C ARG A 282 -23.38 -3.76 -13.10
N GLN A 283 -24.32 -3.11 -13.79
CA GLN A 283 -25.54 -2.63 -13.16
C GLN A 283 -26.38 -3.78 -12.58
N GLU A 284 -26.56 -4.85 -13.34
CA GLU A 284 -27.28 -6.04 -12.87
C GLU A 284 -26.59 -6.67 -11.65
N ALA A 285 -25.26 -6.82 -11.69
CA ALA A 285 -24.48 -7.33 -10.57
C ALA A 285 -24.56 -6.41 -9.33
N GLN A 286 -24.59 -5.08 -9.53
CA GLN A 286 -24.76 -4.12 -8.43
C GLN A 286 -26.15 -4.24 -7.79
N THR A 287 -27.21 -4.40 -8.59
CA THR A 287 -28.57 -4.63 -8.08
C THR A 287 -28.65 -5.94 -7.30
N GLN A 288 -28.13 -7.03 -7.87
CA GLN A 288 -28.11 -8.34 -7.21
C GLN A 288 -27.29 -8.32 -5.91
N ALA A 289 -26.11 -7.70 -5.93
CA ALA A 289 -25.29 -7.52 -4.73
C ALA A 289 -26.04 -6.69 -3.67
N GLY A 290 -26.74 -5.63 -4.07
CA GLY A 290 -27.54 -4.81 -3.16
C GLY A 290 -28.67 -5.60 -2.49
N GLU A 291 -29.40 -6.42 -3.24
CA GLU A 291 -30.46 -7.28 -2.70
C GLU A 291 -29.91 -8.33 -1.73
N GLN A 292 -28.80 -9.00 -2.10
CA GLN A 292 -28.15 -10.00 -1.25
C GLN A 292 -27.58 -9.38 0.03
N LEU A 293 -26.95 -8.20 -0.07
CA LEU A 293 -26.47 -7.46 1.09
C LEU A 293 -27.62 -7.00 1.99
N LYS A 294 -28.73 -6.53 1.42
CA LYS A 294 -29.92 -6.15 2.19
C LYS A 294 -30.51 -7.34 2.94
N ALA A 295 -30.58 -8.51 2.30
CA ALA A 295 -31.05 -9.74 2.92
C ALA A 295 -30.12 -10.23 4.04
N ALA A 296 -28.80 -10.13 3.85
CA ALA A 296 -27.81 -10.64 4.80
C ALA A 296 -27.54 -9.70 6.00
N LEU A 297 -27.51 -8.39 5.77
CA LEU A 297 -27.24 -7.38 6.82
C LEU A 297 -28.51 -6.87 7.51
N GLY A 298 -29.68 -7.03 6.86
CA GLY A 298 -30.92 -6.37 7.25
C GLY A 298 -30.99 -4.92 6.76
N GLU A 299 -32.20 -4.36 6.79
CA GLU A 299 -32.51 -3.07 6.16
C GLU A 299 -31.73 -1.89 6.77
N ALA A 300 -31.60 -1.83 8.10
CA ALA A 300 -30.91 -0.75 8.78
C ALA A 300 -29.41 -0.72 8.45
N ARG A 301 -28.71 -1.85 8.60
CA ARG A 301 -27.26 -1.94 8.31
C ARG A 301 -26.95 -1.83 6.82
N TYR A 302 -27.85 -2.30 5.95
CA TYR A 302 -27.72 -2.05 4.52
C TYR A 302 -27.84 -0.56 4.17
N ALA A 303 -28.76 0.17 4.79
CA ALA A 303 -28.85 1.63 4.59
C ALA A 303 -27.57 2.34 5.03
N GLU A 304 -26.96 1.90 6.13
CA GLU A 304 -25.65 2.40 6.57
C GLU A 304 -24.53 2.04 5.60
N TYR A 305 -24.50 0.83 5.05
CA TYR A 305 -23.54 0.42 4.01
C TYR A 305 -23.67 1.31 2.76
N VAL A 306 -24.89 1.54 2.27
CA VAL A 306 -25.15 2.41 1.11
C VAL A 306 -24.66 3.83 1.39
N ARG A 307 -24.98 4.37 2.57
CA ARG A 307 -24.53 5.69 3.01
C ARG A 307 -23.00 5.76 3.14
N ALA A 308 -22.37 4.74 3.70
CA ALA A 308 -20.91 4.67 3.86
C ALA A 308 -20.16 4.54 2.52
N ASN A 309 -20.82 4.00 1.50
CA ASN A 309 -20.27 3.90 0.15
C ASN A 309 -20.46 5.20 -0.67
N ASP A 310 -21.27 6.14 -0.19
CA ASP A 310 -21.51 7.44 -0.82
C ASP A 310 -20.30 8.39 -0.63
N ARG A 311 -19.78 8.93 -1.74
CA ARG A 311 -18.58 9.79 -1.73
C ARG A 311 -18.77 11.10 -0.97
N GLU A 312 -19.98 11.65 -0.96
CA GLU A 312 -20.31 12.87 -0.23
C GLU A 312 -20.35 12.59 1.27
N TYR A 313 -20.96 11.47 1.66
CA TYR A 313 -20.96 11.06 3.07
C TYR A 313 -19.56 10.73 3.58
N GLN A 314 -18.70 10.10 2.77
CA GLN A 314 -17.30 9.87 3.10
C GLN A 314 -16.52 11.20 3.31
N GLN A 315 -16.91 12.27 2.60
CA GLN A 315 -16.35 13.61 2.85
C GLN A 315 -16.81 14.18 4.18
N LEU A 316 -18.10 14.08 4.49
CA LEU A 316 -18.64 14.50 5.78
C LEU A 316 -18.04 13.72 6.94
N TYR A 317 -17.89 12.41 6.82
CA TYR A 317 -17.26 11.57 7.84
C TYR A 317 -15.78 11.93 8.08
N ARG A 318 -15.06 12.40 7.06
CA ARG A 318 -13.71 12.95 7.23
C ARG A 318 -13.70 14.20 8.13
N LEU A 319 -14.69 15.07 8.00
CA LEU A 319 -14.85 16.26 8.84
C LEU A 319 -15.19 15.88 10.29
N VAL A 320 -15.98 14.82 10.48
CA VAL A 320 -16.25 14.26 11.81
C VAL A 320 -14.97 13.69 12.41
N SER A 321 -14.21 12.92 11.63
CA SER A 321 -12.96 12.28 12.07
C SER A 321 -11.85 13.31 12.39
N SER A 322 -11.85 14.47 11.73
CA SER A 322 -10.92 15.58 12.03
C SER A 322 -11.38 16.46 13.20
N GLY A 323 -12.56 16.22 13.77
CA GLY A 323 -13.14 17.03 14.83
C GLY A 323 -13.69 18.38 14.35
N GLU A 324 -13.81 18.58 13.03
CA GLU A 324 -14.35 19.82 12.44
C GLU A 324 -15.88 19.89 12.52
N CYS A 325 -16.59 18.76 12.65
CA CYS A 325 -18.03 18.72 12.92
C CYS A 325 -18.46 17.48 13.73
N THR A 326 -19.71 17.46 14.18
CA THR A 326 -20.29 16.31 14.89
C THR A 326 -20.91 15.31 13.92
N LEU A 327 -21.02 14.04 14.33
CA LEU A 327 -21.70 13.01 13.54
C LEU A 327 -23.18 13.38 13.26
N SER A 328 -23.86 14.05 14.19
CA SER A 328 -25.22 14.55 13.97
C SER A 328 -25.26 15.58 12.84
N ALA A 329 -24.38 16.58 12.90
CA ALA A 329 -24.30 17.61 11.87
C ALA A 329 -23.98 17.03 10.49
N ALA A 330 -23.10 16.01 10.42
CA ALA A 330 -22.82 15.28 9.19
C ALA A 330 -24.04 14.53 8.66
N ASN A 331 -24.79 13.83 9.52
CA ASN A 331 -26.01 13.13 9.11
C ASN A 331 -27.09 14.09 8.63
N GLU A 332 -27.27 15.23 9.31
CA GLU A 332 -28.24 16.26 8.94
C GLU A 332 -27.84 16.95 7.62
N ALA A 333 -26.55 17.25 7.44
CA ALA A 333 -26.04 17.80 6.19
C ALA A 333 -26.25 16.82 5.01
N PHE A 334 -26.03 15.52 5.23
CA PHE A 334 -26.30 14.52 4.21
C PHE A 334 -27.79 14.41 3.87
N ALA A 335 -28.67 14.40 4.89
CA ALA A 335 -30.12 14.37 4.68
C ALA A 335 -30.67 15.64 3.98
N LEU A 336 -29.97 16.77 4.12
CA LEU A 336 -30.34 18.02 3.47
C LEU A 336 -30.22 17.92 1.94
N ARG A 337 -29.29 17.11 1.42
CA ARG A 337 -29.16 16.85 -0.03
C ARG A 337 -30.46 16.38 -0.66
N ASP A 338 -31.14 15.42 -0.02
CA ASP A 338 -32.35 14.82 -0.59
C ASP A 338 -33.48 15.85 -0.67
N LYS A 339 -33.59 16.74 0.32
CA LYS A 339 -34.56 17.86 0.32
C LYS A 339 -34.26 18.84 -0.83
N ILE A 340 -33.02 19.29 -0.95
CA ILE A 340 -32.65 20.28 -1.97
C ILE A 340 -32.81 19.70 -3.38
N THR A 341 -32.44 18.44 -3.59
CA THR A 341 -32.57 17.80 -4.90
C THR A 341 -34.03 17.54 -5.28
N ALA A 342 -34.90 17.22 -4.32
CA ALA A 342 -36.34 17.14 -4.55
C ALA A 342 -36.94 18.51 -4.94
N GLU A 343 -36.58 19.57 -4.23
CA GLU A 343 -37.02 20.95 -4.57
C GLU A 343 -36.49 21.39 -5.94
N SER A 344 -35.23 21.08 -6.26
CA SER A 344 -34.64 21.37 -7.57
C SER A 344 -35.41 20.69 -8.71
N GLN A 345 -35.83 19.43 -8.51
CA GLN A 345 -36.64 18.71 -9.48
C GLN A 345 -38.03 19.32 -9.63
N ALA A 346 -38.68 19.70 -8.53
CA ALA A 346 -39.98 20.35 -8.54
C ALA A 346 -39.94 21.67 -9.33
N ILE A 347 -38.92 22.51 -9.11
CA ILE A 347 -38.72 23.75 -9.88
C ILE A 347 -38.51 23.46 -11.38
N GLY A 348 -37.70 22.44 -11.70
CA GLY A 348 -37.45 22.04 -13.07
C GLY A 348 -38.71 21.55 -13.80
N ALA A 349 -39.56 20.79 -13.11
CA ALA A 349 -40.79 20.22 -13.63
C ALA A 349 -41.97 21.21 -13.69
N ASN A 350 -41.92 22.31 -12.93
CA ASN A 350 -43.01 23.29 -12.87
C ASN A 350 -43.27 23.92 -14.25
N THR A 351 -44.45 23.75 -14.83
CA THR A 351 -44.81 24.29 -16.15
C THR A 351 -45.27 25.76 -16.13
N GLU A 352 -45.55 26.31 -14.95
CA GLU A 352 -46.01 27.69 -14.78
C GLU A 352 -44.85 28.70 -14.81
N LEU A 353 -43.65 28.25 -14.51
CA LEU A 353 -42.44 29.08 -14.53
C LEU A 353 -41.81 29.08 -15.93
N ASN A 354 -41.51 30.27 -16.46
CA ASN A 354 -40.69 30.40 -17.65
C ASN A 354 -39.20 30.07 -17.35
N ALA A 355 -38.38 29.96 -18.39
CA ALA A 355 -36.97 29.55 -18.26
C ALA A 355 -36.15 30.47 -17.33
N GLU A 356 -36.42 31.77 -17.35
CA GLU A 356 -35.72 32.76 -16.53
C GLU A 356 -36.15 32.67 -15.06
N ALA A 357 -37.45 32.55 -14.80
CA ALA A 357 -38.00 32.37 -13.47
C ALA A 357 -37.52 31.06 -12.82
N LYS A 358 -37.45 29.95 -13.59
CA LYS A 358 -36.86 28.69 -13.13
C LYS A 358 -35.40 28.85 -12.74
N ARG A 359 -34.62 29.55 -13.56
CA ARG A 359 -33.21 29.79 -13.29
C ARG A 359 -33.01 30.61 -12.02
N ALA A 360 -33.78 31.68 -11.84
CA ALA A 360 -33.75 32.51 -10.64
C ALA A 360 -34.16 31.71 -9.38
N ALA A 361 -35.21 30.88 -9.46
CA ALA A 361 -35.64 30.03 -8.36
C ALA A 361 -34.58 28.98 -7.97
N LEU A 362 -33.92 28.35 -8.94
CA LEU A 362 -32.81 27.42 -8.69
C LEU A 362 -31.61 28.13 -8.05
N GLN A 363 -31.27 29.34 -8.51
CA GLN A 363 -30.19 30.13 -7.91
C GLN A 363 -30.49 30.52 -6.46
N ALA A 364 -31.74 30.91 -6.16
CA ALA A 364 -32.18 31.19 -4.80
C ALA A 364 -32.15 29.93 -3.92
N LEU A 365 -32.57 28.78 -4.45
CA LEU A 365 -32.48 27.49 -3.77
C LEU A 365 -31.02 27.16 -3.39
N ALA A 366 -30.07 27.35 -4.30
CA ALA A 366 -28.65 27.12 -4.03
C ALA A 366 -28.09 28.05 -2.94
N GLN A 367 -28.51 29.33 -2.94
CA GLN A 367 -28.10 30.29 -1.90
C GLN A 367 -28.66 29.90 -0.52
N ASN A 368 -29.95 29.53 -0.45
CA ASN A 368 -30.56 29.06 0.79
C ASN A 368 -29.91 27.77 1.30
N ALA A 369 -29.61 26.82 0.41
CA ALA A 369 -28.88 25.60 0.75
C ALA A 369 -27.51 25.91 1.36
N GLN A 370 -26.75 26.84 0.78
CA GLN A 370 -25.45 27.23 1.29
C GLN A 370 -25.53 27.82 2.72
N LEU A 371 -26.58 28.61 3.01
CA LEU A 371 -26.82 29.12 4.36
C LEU A 371 -27.15 27.99 5.34
N GLN A 372 -27.99 27.03 4.96
CA GLN A 372 -28.32 25.87 5.80
C GLN A 372 -27.08 25.01 6.10
N TYR A 373 -26.22 24.76 5.11
CA TYR A 373 -24.95 24.07 5.34
C TYR A 373 -24.03 24.88 6.27
N ALA A 374 -24.00 26.21 6.14
CA ALA A 374 -23.21 27.07 7.04
C ALA A 374 -23.71 27.01 8.49
N THR A 375 -25.03 26.90 8.71
CA THR A 375 -25.62 26.69 10.04
C THR A 375 -25.24 25.33 10.63
N LEU A 376 -25.26 24.26 9.82
CA LEU A 376 -24.99 22.89 10.29
C LEU A 376 -23.50 22.62 10.53
N LEU A 377 -22.64 23.03 9.60
CA LEU A 377 -21.22 22.66 9.59
C LEU A 377 -20.31 23.80 10.09
N GLY A 378 -20.83 25.02 10.24
CA GLY A 378 -20.04 26.23 10.46
C GLY A 378 -19.50 26.81 9.16
N GLU A 379 -19.30 28.12 9.12
CA GLU A 379 -19.06 28.90 7.90
C GLU A 379 -17.81 28.44 7.12
N LYS A 380 -16.68 28.23 7.81
CA LYS A 380 -15.41 27.82 7.18
C LYS A 380 -15.48 26.41 6.58
N VAL A 381 -16.05 25.47 7.33
CA VAL A 381 -16.15 24.06 6.93
C VAL A 381 -17.18 23.91 5.80
N SER A 382 -18.33 24.58 5.94
CA SER A 382 -19.38 24.64 4.92
C SER A 382 -18.86 25.19 3.60
N ALA A 383 -18.09 26.29 3.59
CA ALA A 383 -17.56 26.85 2.36
C ALA A 383 -16.70 25.83 1.58
N ARG A 384 -15.82 25.08 2.27
CA ARG A 384 -15.00 24.02 1.64
C ARG A 384 -15.87 22.86 1.17
N PHE A 385 -16.82 22.42 1.99
CA PHE A 385 -17.71 21.31 1.67
C PHE A 385 -18.61 21.64 0.48
N VAL A 386 -19.37 22.75 0.53
CA VAL A 386 -20.26 23.21 -0.55
C VAL A 386 -19.52 23.38 -1.88
N ASN A 387 -18.30 23.91 -1.86
CA ASN A 387 -17.51 24.04 -3.09
C ASN A 387 -17.16 22.69 -3.74
N SER A 388 -17.07 21.61 -2.95
CA SER A 388 -16.85 20.25 -3.46
C SER A 388 -18.11 19.60 -4.04
N LEU A 389 -19.30 20.14 -3.74
CA LEU A 389 -20.58 19.60 -4.18
C LEU A 389 -20.90 20.01 -5.62
N GLY A 390 -20.49 19.15 -6.57
CA GLY A 390 -20.77 19.36 -8.00
C GLY A 390 -22.27 19.49 -8.32
N TRP A 391 -23.14 18.82 -7.58
CA TRP A 391 -24.60 18.91 -7.79
C TRP A 391 -25.15 20.28 -7.38
N LEU A 392 -24.70 20.83 -6.25
CA LEU A 392 -25.15 22.13 -5.75
C LEU A 392 -24.62 23.27 -6.62
N ASN A 393 -23.38 23.13 -7.13
CA ASN A 393 -22.84 24.03 -8.15
C ASN A 393 -23.66 24.02 -9.45
N GLY A 394 -24.21 22.86 -9.84
CA GLY A 394 -25.14 22.75 -10.96
C GLY A 394 -26.44 23.52 -10.74
N ILE A 395 -27.02 23.42 -9.54
CA ILE A 395 -28.23 24.18 -9.16
C ILE A 395 -27.94 25.69 -9.16
N LYS A 396 -26.80 26.11 -8.62
CA LYS A 396 -26.31 27.51 -8.70
C LYS A 396 -26.14 28.00 -10.14
N GLY A 397 -25.78 27.10 -11.06
CA GLY A 397 -25.71 27.35 -12.50
C GLY A 397 -27.07 27.41 -13.21
N GLY A 398 -28.17 27.08 -12.53
CA GLY A 398 -29.52 27.07 -13.10
C GLY A 398 -29.96 25.73 -13.70
N ALA A 399 -29.32 24.61 -13.31
CA ALA A 399 -29.76 23.28 -13.72
C ALA A 399 -30.63 22.63 -12.65
N ALA A 400 -31.67 21.90 -13.08
CA ALA A 400 -32.38 20.97 -12.20
C ALA A 400 -31.53 19.71 -12.03
N VAL A 401 -31.44 19.18 -10.81
CA VAL A 401 -30.51 18.08 -10.49
C VAL A 401 -31.21 16.91 -9.82
N THR A 402 -30.84 15.69 -10.23
CA THR A 402 -31.25 14.44 -9.60
C THR A 402 -30.01 13.69 -9.15
N VAL A 403 -29.93 13.38 -7.85
CA VAL A 403 -28.90 12.53 -7.27
C VAL A 403 -29.50 11.13 -7.13
N ARG A 404 -28.81 10.13 -7.68
CA ARG A 404 -29.22 8.73 -7.60
C ARG A 404 -28.68 8.09 -6.32
N PRO A 405 -29.25 6.95 -5.87
CA PRO A 405 -28.80 6.25 -4.66
C PRO A 405 -27.31 5.87 -4.67
N GLU A 406 -26.72 5.60 -5.84
CA GLU A 406 -25.29 5.32 -6.00
C GLU A 406 -24.38 6.57 -5.99
N GLY A 407 -24.94 7.76 -5.75
CA GLY A 407 -24.23 9.05 -5.77
C GLY A 407 -24.04 9.65 -7.16
N GLY A 408 -24.55 9.01 -8.22
CA GLY A 408 -24.52 9.54 -9.58
C GLY A 408 -25.45 10.76 -9.72
N VAL A 409 -25.00 11.80 -10.44
CA VAL A 409 -25.75 13.05 -10.58
C VAL A 409 -26.19 13.26 -12.03
N ILE A 410 -27.48 13.52 -12.25
CA ILE A 410 -28.04 13.92 -13.54
C ILE A 410 -28.34 15.42 -13.51
N TYR A 411 -27.85 16.15 -14.51
CA TYR A 411 -28.07 17.57 -14.68
C TYR A 411 -29.02 17.83 -15.87
N ARG A 412 -30.10 18.56 -15.63
CA ARG A 412 -31.00 19.05 -16.68
C ARG A 412 -30.92 20.57 -16.74
N SER A 413 -30.13 21.08 -17.69
CA SER A 413 -30.03 22.53 -17.90
C SER A 413 -31.35 23.09 -18.40
N ILE A 414 -31.83 24.16 -17.78
CA ILE A 414 -32.92 24.95 -18.32
C ILE A 414 -32.35 25.73 -19.52
N GLN A 415 -32.70 25.35 -20.75
CA GLN A 415 -32.28 26.10 -21.93
C GLN A 415 -32.97 27.47 -21.95
N SER A 416 -32.19 28.54 -22.14
CA SER A 416 -32.76 29.83 -22.54
C SER A 416 -33.36 29.67 -23.94
N PRO A 417 -34.53 30.27 -24.23
CA PRO A 417 -35.04 30.31 -25.60
C PRO A 417 -33.96 30.91 -26.50
N ARG A 418 -33.63 30.22 -27.61
CA ARG A 418 -32.76 30.77 -28.65
C ARG A 418 -33.35 32.11 -29.07
N ARG A 419 -32.58 33.19 -28.89
CA ARG A 419 -32.94 34.53 -29.36
C ARG A 419 -33.08 34.58 -30.86
#